data_AF-M0HD76-F1
#
_entry.id   AF-M0HD76-F1
#
_cell.length_a   1.000
_cell.length_b   1.000
_cell.length_c   1.000
_cell.angle_alpha   90.00
_cell.angle_beta   90.00
_cell.angle_gamma   90.00
#
_symmetry.space_group_name_H-M   'P 1'
#
loop_
_entity.id
_entity.type
_entity.pdbx_description
1 polymer ?
#
loop_
_entity_poly.entity_id
_entity_poly.type
_entity_poly.pdbx_seq_one_letter_code
_entity_poly.pdbx_strand_id
1 'polypeptide(L)'
;MPINAGWGELLVGAYHRLENECEVVSYNNRSEEPGNQMEADVLGIDNDRESGEQHVYVCEVVTHLKGNLYSGSPKDEQGWWMEYSNTSAYHRSLEKLWKKFLDDHNYVRQTFPHADKYSFEFWAPVVKGAKTTGPLIKGLDRLSEEFEKETDEELELFINEKYNNHISKLRDRAKDDVSNRGIPAYRFLQILENMG
;
A
#
# COMPACT_ATOMS: atom_id res chain seq x y z
N MET A 1 15.23 13.00 -12.07
CA MET A 1 15.86 12.17 -11.02
C MET A 1 15.44 10.73 -11.27
N PRO A 2 16.31 9.72 -11.11
CA PRO A 2 15.86 8.34 -11.16
C PRO A 2 14.81 8.13 -10.06
N ILE A 3 13.70 7.48 -10.42
CA ILE A 3 12.69 7.05 -9.45
C ILE A 3 13.39 6.07 -8.51
N ASN A 4 13.55 6.43 -7.24
CA ASN A 4 14.19 5.57 -6.24
C ASN A 4 13.17 4.60 -5.62
N ALA A 5 12.29 4.03 -6.45
CA ALA A 5 11.24 3.15 -6.00
C ALA A 5 11.68 1.69 -6.00
N GLY A 6 11.29 0.96 -4.97
CA GLY A 6 11.50 -0.48 -4.90
C GLY A 6 10.68 -1.24 -5.94
N TRP A 7 11.08 -2.47 -6.26
CA TRP A 7 10.31 -3.32 -7.20
C TRP A 7 8.87 -3.60 -6.74
N GLY A 8 8.64 -3.65 -5.42
CA GLY A 8 7.29 -3.79 -4.88
C GLY A 8 6.42 -2.57 -5.15
N GLU A 9 6.94 -1.37 -4.86
CA GLU A 9 6.28 -0.10 -5.19
C GLU A 9 5.99 0.00 -6.68
N LEU A 10 6.96 -0.32 -7.54
CA LEU A 10 6.76 -0.29 -9.00
C LEU A 10 5.68 -1.27 -9.47
N LEU A 11 5.51 -2.42 -8.80
CA LEU A 11 4.42 -3.37 -9.10
C LEU A 11 3.06 -2.82 -8.65
N VAL A 12 2.98 -2.25 -7.44
CA VAL A 12 1.74 -1.63 -6.92
C VAL A 12 1.35 -0.42 -7.77
N GLY A 13 2.30 0.44 -8.12
CA GLY A 13 2.05 1.56 -9.02
C GLY A 13 1.64 1.12 -10.43
N ALA A 14 2.18 0.01 -10.93
CA ALA A 14 1.69 -0.59 -12.18
C ALA A 14 0.25 -1.10 -12.06
N TYR A 15 -0.11 -1.67 -10.90
CA TYR A 15 -1.48 -2.11 -10.60
C TYR A 15 -2.44 -0.92 -10.70
N HIS A 16 -2.18 0.17 -9.96
CA HIS A 16 -3.06 1.34 -9.99
C HIS A 16 -3.16 1.98 -11.36
N ARG A 17 -2.05 2.10 -12.11
CA ARG A 17 -2.07 2.70 -13.44
C ARG A 17 -2.87 1.88 -14.48
N LEU A 18 -2.92 0.56 -14.32
CA LEU A 18 -3.52 -0.32 -15.32
C LEU A 18 -4.90 -0.81 -14.91
N GLU A 19 -5.05 -1.29 -13.67
CA GLU A 19 -6.28 -1.92 -13.18
C GLU A 19 -7.25 -0.90 -12.59
N ASN A 20 -6.75 0.13 -11.88
CA ASN A 20 -7.56 1.24 -11.39
C ASN A 20 -7.50 2.46 -12.33
N GLU A 21 -6.83 2.32 -13.48
CA GLU A 21 -6.71 3.35 -14.53
C GLU A 21 -6.16 4.72 -14.07
N CYS A 22 -5.47 4.78 -12.92
CA CYS A 22 -4.92 6.02 -12.38
C CYS A 22 -3.99 6.71 -13.39
N GLU A 23 -4.28 7.96 -13.72
CA GLU A 23 -3.47 8.72 -14.68
C GLU A 23 -2.12 9.13 -14.07
N VAL A 24 -2.14 9.48 -12.79
CA VAL A 24 -0.95 9.86 -12.04
C VAL A 24 -0.61 8.74 -11.07
N VAL A 25 0.64 8.29 -11.11
CA VAL A 25 1.24 7.43 -10.09
C VAL A 25 2.57 8.03 -9.70
N SER A 26 2.72 8.33 -8.41
CA SER A 26 3.92 8.90 -7.81
C SER A 26 4.46 7.99 -6.71
N TYR A 27 5.78 7.97 -6.52
CA TYR A 27 6.47 7.05 -5.62
C TYR A 27 7.29 7.80 -4.58
N ASN A 28 7.40 7.24 -3.37
CA ASN A 28 8.17 7.78 -2.24
C ASN A 28 7.85 9.26 -1.98
N ASN A 29 6.55 9.57 -1.89
CA ASN A 29 6.04 10.92 -1.71
C ASN A 29 6.34 11.37 -0.28
N ARG A 30 6.85 12.58 -0.10
CA ARG A 30 7.19 13.15 1.20
C ARG A 30 6.55 14.52 1.34
N SER A 31 6.24 14.89 2.57
CA SER A 31 5.88 16.28 2.87
C SER A 31 7.08 17.20 2.62
N GLU A 32 6.82 18.38 2.04
CA GLU A 32 7.83 19.45 1.90
C GLU A 32 7.94 20.29 3.19
N GLU A 33 7.04 20.10 4.15
CA GLU A 33 7.03 20.85 5.40
C GLU A 33 8.26 20.55 6.26
N PRO A 34 9.02 21.56 6.69
CA PRO A 34 10.20 21.35 7.51
C PRO A 34 9.89 20.60 8.81
N GLY A 35 10.54 19.45 9.01
CA GLY A 35 10.37 18.60 10.19
C GLY A 35 9.27 17.55 10.06
N ASN A 36 8.45 17.61 9.01
CA ASN A 36 7.50 16.56 8.68
C ASN A 36 8.23 15.43 7.94
N GLN A 37 8.36 14.28 8.58
CA GLN A 37 9.07 13.11 8.03
C GLN A 37 8.13 12.08 7.41
N MET A 38 6.88 12.45 7.14
CA MET A 38 5.93 11.57 6.46
C MET A 38 6.51 11.11 5.12
N GLU A 39 6.30 9.81 4.83
CA GLU A 39 6.58 9.22 3.53
C GLU A 39 5.52 8.19 3.15
N ALA A 40 4.81 8.43 2.04
CA ALA A 40 3.87 7.50 1.42
C ALA A 40 4.56 6.80 0.23
N ASP A 41 4.57 5.47 0.23
CA ASP A 41 5.35 4.68 -0.71
C ASP A 41 4.83 4.81 -2.15
N VAL A 42 3.51 4.76 -2.35
CA VAL A 42 2.85 4.99 -3.65
C VAL A 42 1.59 5.84 -3.48
N LEU A 43 1.42 6.82 -4.37
CA LEU A 43 0.17 7.54 -4.55
C LEU A 43 -0.35 7.29 -5.97
N GLY A 44 -1.61 6.87 -6.08
CA GLY A 44 -2.36 6.79 -7.34
C GLY A 44 -3.45 7.86 -7.36
N ILE A 45 -3.65 8.53 -8.49
CA ILE A 45 -4.74 9.49 -8.67
C ILE A 45 -5.50 9.08 -9.91
N ASP A 46 -6.76 8.75 -9.71
CA ASP A 46 -7.76 8.54 -10.75
C ASP A 46 -8.68 9.77 -10.81
N ASN A 47 -8.76 10.39 -11.99
CA ASN A 47 -9.69 11.47 -12.27
C ASN A 47 -10.69 10.93 -13.29
N ASP A 48 -11.80 10.41 -12.80
CA ASP A 48 -12.85 9.86 -13.64
C ASP A 48 -13.37 10.97 -14.56
N ARG A 49 -13.18 10.78 -15.87
CA ARG A 49 -13.53 11.78 -16.88
C ARG A 49 -15.02 11.85 -17.16
N GLU A 50 -15.77 10.82 -16.80
CA GLU A 50 -17.21 10.74 -16.99
C GLU A 50 -17.94 11.40 -15.83
N SER A 51 -17.58 11.06 -14.59
CA SER A 51 -18.20 11.63 -13.38
C SER A 51 -17.58 12.97 -12.96
N GLY A 52 -16.30 13.18 -13.29
CA GLY A 52 -15.50 14.30 -12.78
C GLY A 52 -14.96 14.09 -11.37
N GLU A 53 -15.19 12.91 -10.77
CA GLU A 53 -14.76 12.59 -9.41
C GLU A 53 -13.24 12.29 -9.38
N GLN A 54 -12.58 12.73 -8.31
CA GLN A 54 -11.19 12.41 -8.04
C GLN A 54 -11.07 11.40 -6.91
N HIS A 55 -10.41 10.27 -7.19
CA HIS A 55 -10.07 9.24 -6.21
C HIS A 55 -8.56 9.17 -6.01
N VAL A 56 -8.11 9.39 -4.77
CA VAL A 56 -6.71 9.29 -4.35
C VAL A 56 -6.46 7.96 -3.62
N TYR A 57 -5.60 7.13 -4.19
CA TYR A 57 -5.11 5.88 -3.60
C TYR A 57 -3.78 6.13 -2.87
N VAL A 58 -3.66 5.64 -1.64
CA VAL A 58 -2.52 5.86 -0.75
C VAL A 58 -2.00 4.53 -0.24
N CYS A 59 -0.80 4.15 -0.67
CA CYS A 59 -0.30 2.80 -0.47
C CYS A 59 0.97 2.78 0.37
N GLU A 60 0.99 1.84 1.31
CA GLU A 60 2.16 1.41 2.06
C GLU A 60 2.58 0.02 1.61
N VAL A 61 3.86 -0.17 1.25
CA VAL A 61 4.33 -1.37 0.55
C VAL A 61 5.47 -2.05 1.30
N VAL A 62 5.25 -3.31 1.68
CA VAL A 62 6.30 -4.17 2.24
C VAL A 62 6.60 -5.33 1.29
N THR A 63 7.88 -5.58 1.02
CA THR A 63 8.33 -6.61 0.05
C THR A 63 8.97 -7.85 0.70
N HIS A 64 8.94 -7.95 2.03
CA HIS A 64 9.61 -9.02 2.76
C HIS A 64 8.93 -10.38 2.59
N LEU A 65 9.57 -11.28 1.82
CA LEU A 65 9.07 -12.65 1.61
C LEU A 65 9.17 -13.56 2.85
N LYS A 66 9.91 -13.15 3.88
CA LYS A 66 9.98 -13.87 5.17
C LYS A 66 8.74 -13.67 6.03
N GLY A 67 7.83 -12.77 5.66
CA GLY A 67 6.56 -12.53 6.34
C GLY A 67 6.64 -11.82 7.70
N ASN A 68 7.82 -11.35 8.09
CA ASN A 68 7.95 -10.36 9.16
C ASN A 68 7.85 -8.97 8.53
N LEU A 69 7.10 -8.06 9.15
CA LEU A 69 6.93 -6.69 8.64
C LEU A 69 8.03 -5.76 9.16
N TYR A 70 8.02 -5.46 10.45
CA TYR A 70 9.02 -4.62 11.09
C TYR A 70 9.68 -5.31 12.28
N SER A 71 10.96 -5.01 12.50
CA SER A 71 11.73 -5.49 13.65
C SER A 71 11.84 -4.43 14.74
N GLY A 72 12.07 -4.86 15.97
CA GLY A 72 12.28 -4.01 17.14
C GLY A 72 11.13 -4.10 18.14
N SER A 73 11.08 -3.13 19.05
CA SER A 73 10.05 -2.98 20.07
C SER A 73 9.22 -1.73 19.81
N PRO A 74 7.92 -1.72 20.18
CA PRO A 74 7.09 -0.53 20.07
C PRO A 74 7.73 0.62 20.85
N LYS A 75 7.59 1.86 20.36
CA LYS A 75 8.05 3.05 21.09
C LYS A 75 7.03 3.53 22.10
N ASP A 76 5.76 3.25 21.85
CA ASP A 76 4.65 3.51 22.76
C ASP A 76 4.01 2.19 23.19
N GLU A 77 4.09 1.88 24.48
CA GLU A 77 3.56 0.66 25.10
C GLU A 77 2.15 0.84 25.69
N GLN A 78 1.50 1.98 25.44
CA GLN A 78 0.15 2.28 25.93
C GLN A 78 -0.93 2.20 24.84
N GLY A 79 -0.54 2.05 23.57
CA GLY A 79 -1.49 1.96 22.46
C GLY A 79 -2.19 0.61 22.34
N TRP A 80 -3.32 0.61 21.64
CA TRP A 80 -4.18 -0.57 21.41
C TRP A 80 -3.41 -1.74 20.78
N TRP A 81 -2.36 -1.46 20.00
CA TRP A 81 -1.54 -2.50 19.35
C TRP A 81 -0.91 -3.47 20.34
N MET A 82 -0.78 -3.10 21.61
CA MET A 82 -0.28 -3.97 22.67
C MET A 82 -1.23 -5.14 22.99
N GLU A 83 -2.51 -5.03 22.67
CA GLU A 83 -3.54 -6.02 23.01
C GLU A 83 -3.61 -7.20 22.02
N TYR A 84 -3.13 -7.02 20.79
CA TYR A 84 -3.42 -7.95 19.66
C TYR A 84 -2.24 -8.84 19.28
N SER A 85 -1.13 -8.78 20.03
CA SER A 85 -0.01 -9.69 19.84
C SER A 85 0.74 -10.01 21.13
N ASN A 86 1.55 -11.06 21.09
CA ASN A 86 2.38 -11.53 22.20
C ASN A 86 3.87 -11.30 21.90
N THR A 87 4.20 -10.63 20.79
CA THR A 87 5.60 -10.41 20.38
C THR A 87 5.87 -8.93 20.14
N SER A 88 6.99 -8.43 20.67
CA SER A 88 7.39 -7.03 20.53
C SER A 88 7.53 -6.60 19.07
N ALA A 89 7.95 -7.50 18.17
CA ALA A 89 8.07 -7.21 16.75
C ALA A 89 6.71 -6.96 16.08
N TYR A 90 5.66 -7.66 16.51
CA TYR A 90 4.32 -7.45 15.96
C TYR A 90 3.72 -6.16 16.51
N HIS A 91 3.86 -5.90 17.82
CA HIS A 91 3.50 -4.60 18.41
C HIS A 91 4.17 -3.44 17.68
N ARG A 92 5.48 -3.56 17.41
CA ARG A 92 6.23 -2.58 16.64
C ARG A 92 5.70 -2.42 15.21
N SER A 93 5.31 -3.52 14.58
CA SER A 93 4.77 -3.47 13.22
C SER A 93 3.45 -2.72 13.16
N LEU A 94 2.53 -3.03 14.09
CA LEU A 94 1.22 -2.38 14.19
C LEU A 94 1.37 -0.90 14.57
N GLU A 95 2.20 -0.57 15.55
CA GLU A 95 2.48 0.83 15.93
C GLU A 95 3.02 1.63 14.73
N LYS A 96 3.97 1.06 13.98
CA LYS A 96 4.58 1.78 12.86
C LYS A 96 3.57 2.00 11.74
N LEU A 97 2.80 0.98 11.36
CA LEU A 97 1.77 1.10 10.34
C LEU A 97 0.69 2.08 10.75
N TRP A 98 0.23 2.03 12.00
CA TRP A 98 -0.73 2.98 12.55
C TRP A 98 -0.27 4.42 12.37
N LYS A 99 0.96 4.72 12.80
CA LYS A 99 1.55 6.05 12.67
C LYS A 99 1.69 6.48 11.21
N LYS A 100 2.18 5.58 10.34
CA LYS A 100 2.31 5.87 8.90
C LYS A 100 0.96 6.22 8.27
N PHE A 101 -0.07 5.40 8.45
CA PHE A 101 -1.37 5.67 7.86
C PHE A 101 -2.04 6.94 8.40
N LEU A 102 -1.87 7.28 9.68
CA LEU A 102 -2.35 8.57 10.19
C LEU A 102 -1.59 9.77 9.59
N ASP A 103 -0.27 9.65 9.45
CA ASP A 103 0.55 10.69 8.81
C ASP A 103 0.17 10.85 7.32
N ASP A 104 -0.02 9.74 6.62
CA ASP A 104 -0.47 9.69 5.22
C ASP A 104 -1.85 10.32 5.05
N HIS A 105 -2.80 9.95 5.92
CA HIS A 105 -4.15 10.52 5.93
C HIS A 105 -4.11 12.04 6.07
N ASN A 106 -3.37 12.54 7.07
CA ASN A 106 -3.23 13.98 7.29
C ASN A 106 -2.65 14.69 6.06
N TYR A 107 -1.64 14.10 5.43
CA TYR A 107 -1.01 14.71 4.26
C TYR A 107 -1.90 14.72 3.03
N VAL A 108 -2.57 13.61 2.70
CA VAL A 108 -3.36 13.55 1.47
C VAL A 108 -4.60 14.42 1.56
N ARG A 109 -5.18 14.56 2.76
CA ARG A 109 -6.27 15.51 3.02
C ARG A 109 -5.83 16.96 2.87
N GLN A 110 -4.58 17.29 3.21
CA GLN A 110 -4.03 18.64 3.01
C GLN A 110 -3.63 18.90 1.55
N THR A 111 -3.09 17.88 0.88
CA THR A 111 -2.56 18.00 -0.49
C THR A 111 -3.68 17.96 -1.52
N PHE A 112 -4.70 17.13 -1.30
CA PHE A 112 -5.84 16.93 -2.18
C PHE A 112 -7.16 17.22 -1.44
N PRO A 113 -7.38 18.42 -0.88
CA PRO A 113 -8.52 18.71 0.01
C PRO A 113 -9.90 18.66 -0.68
N HIS A 114 -9.92 18.46 -1.99
CA HIS A 114 -11.12 18.43 -2.83
C HIS A 114 -11.28 17.09 -3.56
N ALA A 115 -10.48 16.08 -3.22
CA ALA A 115 -10.75 14.74 -3.72
C ALA A 115 -12.07 14.23 -3.15
N ASP A 116 -12.84 13.54 -3.99
CA ASP A 116 -14.15 12.99 -3.62
C ASP A 116 -13.99 11.72 -2.79
N LYS A 117 -12.88 10.99 -2.99
CA LYS A 117 -12.60 9.74 -2.29
C LYS A 117 -11.11 9.57 -1.97
N TYR A 118 -10.83 8.98 -0.82
CA TYR A 118 -9.52 8.46 -0.45
C TYR A 118 -9.61 6.95 -0.21
N SER A 119 -8.58 6.20 -0.60
CA SER A 119 -8.45 4.79 -0.22
C SER A 119 -7.03 4.52 0.27
N PHE A 120 -6.93 3.98 1.48
CA PHE A 120 -5.66 3.63 2.10
C PHE A 120 -5.43 2.14 1.92
N GLU A 121 -4.21 1.74 1.57
CA GLU A 121 -3.92 0.37 1.19
C GLU A 121 -2.61 -0.12 1.77
N PHE A 122 -2.63 -1.29 2.40
CA PHE A 122 -1.42 -1.98 2.84
C PHE A 122 -1.11 -3.17 1.95
N TRP A 123 0.03 -3.13 1.25
CA TRP A 123 0.47 -4.17 0.33
C TRP A 123 1.61 -5.00 0.90
N ALA A 124 1.40 -6.30 1.10
CA ALA A 124 2.47 -7.22 1.49
C ALA A 124 2.28 -8.63 0.88
N PRO A 125 3.27 -9.16 0.13
CA PRO A 125 3.14 -10.45 -0.54
C PRO A 125 3.03 -11.62 0.44
N VAL A 126 3.70 -11.52 1.59
CA VAL A 126 3.71 -12.54 2.62
C VAL A 126 3.62 -11.87 3.98
N VAL A 127 2.67 -12.33 4.81
CA VAL A 127 2.54 -11.96 6.23
C VAL A 127 2.41 -13.25 7.04
N LYS A 128 3.25 -13.43 8.05
CA LYS A 128 3.29 -14.67 8.84
C LYS A 128 1.99 -14.91 9.62
N GLY A 129 1.48 -16.12 9.46
CA GLY A 129 0.28 -16.65 10.08
C GLY A 129 -0.22 -17.84 9.25
N ALA A 130 -1.06 -18.72 9.80
CA ALA A 130 -1.92 -19.52 8.91
C ALA A 130 -2.69 -18.53 8.04
N LYS A 131 -2.90 -18.86 6.75
CA LYS A 131 -3.25 -17.94 5.64
C LYS A 131 -4.24 -16.80 5.96
N THR A 132 -5.07 -16.93 6.98
CA THR A 132 -6.07 -15.94 7.43
C THR A 132 -6.19 -15.74 8.95
N THR A 133 -5.38 -16.37 9.81
CA THR A 133 -5.69 -16.42 11.28
C THR A 133 -4.51 -16.20 12.23
N GLY A 134 -3.33 -15.80 11.73
CA GLY A 134 -2.18 -15.51 12.59
C GLY A 134 -2.39 -14.26 13.48
N PRO A 135 -1.71 -14.16 14.65
CA PRO A 135 -1.82 -12.98 15.51
C PRO A 135 -1.50 -11.65 14.82
N LEU A 136 -0.52 -11.65 13.90
CA LEU A 136 -0.22 -10.44 13.13
C LEU A 136 -1.36 -10.07 12.17
N ILE A 137 -1.97 -11.06 11.50
CA ILE A 137 -3.11 -10.83 10.61
C ILE A 137 -4.28 -10.22 11.39
N LYS A 138 -4.63 -10.80 12.54
CA LYS A 138 -5.67 -10.25 13.43
C LYS A 138 -5.35 -8.82 13.90
N GLY A 139 -4.08 -8.55 14.18
CA GLY A 139 -3.64 -7.20 14.53
C GLY A 139 -3.76 -6.21 13.37
N LEU A 140 -3.52 -6.64 12.13
CA LEU A 140 -3.72 -5.82 10.93
C LEU A 140 -5.22 -5.60 10.67
N ASP A 141 -6.06 -6.62 10.84
CA ASP A 141 -7.52 -6.47 10.75
C ASP A 141 -8.00 -5.41 11.75
N ARG A 142 -7.50 -5.47 13.00
CA ARG A 142 -7.78 -4.44 14.00
C ARG A 142 -7.26 -3.07 13.61
N LEU A 143 -6.08 -3.01 12.99
CA LEU A 143 -5.50 -1.76 12.50
C LEU A 143 -6.45 -1.09 11.51
N SER A 144 -7.01 -1.86 10.58
CA SER A 144 -8.03 -1.36 9.64
C SER A 144 -9.25 -0.82 10.36
N GLU A 145 -9.80 -1.56 11.31
CA GLU A 145 -10.99 -1.15 12.08
C GLU A 145 -10.76 0.14 12.88
N GLU A 146 -9.62 0.25 13.56
CA GLU A 146 -9.29 1.47 14.33
C GLU A 146 -9.03 2.65 13.40
N PHE A 147 -8.48 2.42 12.21
CA PHE A 147 -8.20 3.48 11.24
C PHE A 147 -9.51 4.05 10.68
N GLU A 148 -10.42 3.18 10.25
CA GLU A 148 -11.76 3.58 9.79
C GLU A 148 -12.52 4.32 10.89
N LYS A 149 -12.47 3.83 12.13
CA LYS A 149 -13.12 4.50 13.26
C LYS A 149 -12.53 5.88 13.58
N GLU A 150 -11.22 6.07 13.40
CA GLU A 150 -10.54 7.33 13.70
C GLU A 150 -10.68 8.36 12.57
N THR A 151 -10.76 7.91 11.32
CA THR A 151 -10.65 8.78 10.13
C THR A 151 -11.90 8.83 9.26
N ASP A 152 -12.85 7.92 9.47
CA ASP A 152 -13.99 7.63 8.58
C ASP A 152 -13.57 7.13 7.16
N GLU A 153 -12.30 6.72 6.96
CA GLU A 153 -11.76 6.22 5.69
C GLU A 153 -11.37 4.74 5.78
N GLU A 154 -11.62 3.97 4.71
CA GLU A 154 -11.27 2.54 4.66
C GLU A 154 -9.75 2.32 4.49
N LEU A 155 -9.22 1.32 5.20
CA LEU A 155 -7.86 0.81 5.02
C LEU A 155 -7.88 -0.64 4.54
N GLU A 156 -7.64 -0.83 3.24
CA GLU A 156 -7.71 -2.14 2.61
C GLU A 156 -6.37 -2.91 2.74
N LEU A 157 -6.46 -4.16 3.23
CA LEU A 157 -5.29 -5.02 3.43
C LEU A 157 -5.06 -5.94 2.22
N PHE A 158 -4.14 -5.59 1.32
CA PHE A 158 -3.66 -6.42 0.21
C PHE A 158 -2.52 -7.33 0.66
N ILE A 159 -2.86 -8.35 1.45
CA ILE A 159 -1.89 -9.29 2.01
C ILE A 159 -2.08 -10.72 1.49
N ASN A 160 -1.01 -11.51 1.45
CA ASN A 160 -1.04 -12.95 1.13
C ASN A 160 -1.79 -13.29 -0.16
N GLU A 161 -2.92 -14.00 -0.06
CA GLU A 161 -3.72 -14.43 -1.22
C GLU A 161 -4.35 -13.25 -1.95
N LYS A 162 -4.81 -12.22 -1.22
CA LYS A 162 -5.36 -11.01 -1.84
C LYS A 162 -4.28 -10.29 -2.65
N TYR A 163 -3.08 -10.13 -2.11
CA TYR A 163 -1.92 -9.62 -2.86
C TYR A 163 -1.69 -10.44 -4.14
N ASN A 164 -1.58 -11.76 -4.00
CA ASN A 164 -1.29 -12.66 -5.12
C ASN A 164 -2.35 -12.58 -6.23
N ASN A 165 -3.63 -12.49 -5.86
CA ASN A 165 -4.72 -12.38 -6.83
C ASN A 165 -4.62 -11.07 -7.62
N HIS A 166 -4.28 -9.96 -6.96
CA HIS A 166 -4.15 -8.66 -7.62
C HIS A 166 -2.93 -8.58 -8.55
N ILE A 167 -1.78 -9.11 -8.13
CA ILE A 167 -0.61 -9.22 -9.00
C ILE A 167 -0.84 -10.22 -10.14
N SER A 168 -1.65 -11.26 -9.93
CA SER A 168 -2.00 -12.21 -10.99
C SER A 168 -2.82 -11.54 -12.10
N LYS A 169 -3.74 -10.62 -11.78
CA LYS A 169 -4.46 -9.81 -12.79
C LYS A 169 -3.50 -9.05 -13.70
N LEU A 170 -2.49 -8.39 -13.11
CA LEU A 170 -1.45 -7.71 -13.89
C LEU A 170 -0.67 -8.67 -14.80
N ARG A 171 -0.31 -9.86 -14.29
CA ARG A 171 0.39 -10.88 -15.07
C ARG A 171 -0.47 -11.40 -16.22
N ASP A 172 -1.75 -11.64 -15.96
CA ASP A 172 -2.70 -12.11 -16.98
C ASP A 172 -2.85 -11.08 -18.09
N ARG A 173 -2.97 -9.79 -17.75
CA ARG A 173 -2.98 -8.71 -18.75
C ARG A 173 -1.68 -8.61 -19.55
N ALA A 174 -0.53 -8.86 -18.90
CA ALA A 174 0.79 -8.79 -19.51
C ALA A 174 1.04 -9.89 -20.56
N LYS A 175 0.28 -10.99 -20.55
CA LYS A 175 0.39 -12.07 -21.55
C LYS A 175 0.07 -11.59 -22.95
N ASP A 176 -1.03 -10.84 -23.09
CA ASP A 176 -1.56 -10.44 -24.40
C ASP A 176 -1.22 -8.99 -24.78
N ASP A 177 -0.78 -8.17 -23.81
CA ASP A 177 -0.37 -6.80 -24.06
C ASP A 177 1.13 -6.70 -24.34
N VAL A 178 1.50 -6.48 -25.60
CA VAL A 178 2.90 -6.26 -26.02
C VAL A 178 3.30 -4.78 -26.07
N SER A 179 2.37 -3.87 -25.82
CA SER A 179 2.60 -2.42 -25.95
C SER A 179 3.55 -1.92 -24.87
N ASN A 180 4.50 -1.08 -25.25
CA ASN A 180 5.40 -0.44 -24.29
C ASN A 180 4.72 0.79 -23.68
N ARG A 181 4.18 0.64 -22.48
CA ARG A 181 3.49 1.71 -21.73
C ARG A 181 4.42 2.56 -20.87
N GLY A 182 5.73 2.33 -20.89
CA GLY A 182 6.68 3.04 -20.04
C GLY A 182 6.53 2.73 -18.54
N ILE A 183 5.96 1.57 -18.20
CA ILE A 183 5.75 1.10 -16.82
C ILE A 183 6.76 -0.03 -16.55
N PRO A 184 7.88 0.21 -15.84
CA PRO A 184 8.99 -0.73 -15.78
C PRO A 184 8.63 -2.11 -15.23
N ALA A 185 7.90 -2.19 -14.11
CA ALA A 185 7.50 -3.47 -13.53
C ALA A 185 6.55 -4.25 -14.44
N TYR A 186 5.59 -3.57 -15.07
CA TYR A 186 4.70 -4.22 -16.04
C TYR A 186 5.46 -4.70 -17.28
N ARG A 187 6.43 -3.90 -17.78
CA ARG A 187 7.28 -4.32 -18.90
C ARG A 187 8.08 -5.58 -18.56
N PHE A 188 8.55 -5.69 -17.32
CA PHE A 188 9.20 -6.91 -16.85
C PHE A 188 8.25 -8.10 -16.87
N LEU A 189 6.99 -7.94 -16.42
CA LEU A 189 5.98 -9.00 -16.52
C LEU A 189 5.70 -9.39 -17.99
N GLN A 190 5.52 -8.42 -18.88
CA GLN A 190 5.30 -8.68 -20.32
C GLN A 190 6.43 -9.54 -20.91
N ILE A 191 7.69 -9.21 -20.57
CA ILE A 191 8.86 -9.99 -21.01
C ILE A 191 8.76 -11.42 -20.48
N LEU A 192 8.53 -11.62 -19.18
CA LEU A 192 8.45 -12.95 -18.59
C LEU A 192 7.32 -13.81 -19.19
N GLU A 193 6.16 -13.22 -19.45
CA GLU A 193 4.99 -13.94 -19.96
C GLU A 193 5.08 -14.23 -21.47
N ASN A 194 5.90 -13.48 -22.23
CA ASN A 194 6.09 -13.65 -23.69
C ASN A 194 7.42 -14.32 -24.08
N MET A 195 8.18 -14.84 -23.11
CA MET A 195 9.45 -15.55 -23.34
C MET A 195 9.28 -17.06 -23.63
N GLY A 196 8.07 -17.52 -23.94
CA GLY A 196 7.71 -18.91 -24.25
C GLY A 196 7.68 -19.23 -25.73
#